data_AF-R7Q9Z3-F1
#
_entry.id   AF-R7Q9Z3-F1
#
_cell.length_a   1.000
_cell.length_b   1.000
_cell.length_c   1.000
_cell.angle_alpha   90.00
_cell.angle_beta   90.00
_cell.angle_gamma   90.00
#
_symmetry.space_group_name_H-M   'P 1'
#
loop_
_entity.id
_entity.type
_entity.pdbx_description
1 polymer ?
#
loop_
_entity_poly.entity_id
_entity_poly.type
_entity_poly.pdbx_seq_one_letter_code
_entity_poly.pdbx_strand_id
1 'polypeptide(L)'
;MMIRMPCWLCCVFGAALLVTTGVVAQINACGAQCQFRLCDPFGLPLRRGPNMLIRPPGRLSYGSVCQPGQQIGYVLRTGEPLLALENGDMNTISKWRPRKLSPNFLKNTFRVSKNPQRRSSAITTSELQGNQFKFLEDSCIIFPIVKYELLDRRRRRVKRVVKTNGSEGDCVSFRTRTAAILVDLTWNSGDDFDIQITEPDGVTLSRFQPETKTGRINGDANSDACGLIDFGRETARYLTTTDGVKNGIYRAEARHNVNCGQGGTKWKLEVSIDGKVVETKEGFSNGDLGDMVGRIRFRYF
;
A
#
# COMPACT_ATOMS: atom_id res chain seq x y z
N MET A 1 11.28 -72.20 -42.62
CA MET A 1 11.69 -71.31 -43.72
C MET A 1 11.94 -69.94 -43.12
N MET A 2 13.19 -69.47 -43.23
CA MET A 2 13.64 -68.14 -42.81
C MET A 2 12.83 -67.06 -43.53
N ILE A 3 12.53 -65.93 -42.87
CA ILE A 3 12.92 -64.56 -43.32
C ILE A 3 13.12 -63.69 -42.06
N ARG A 4 14.31 -63.09 -41.95
CA ARG A 4 14.74 -62.06 -40.99
C ARG A 4 14.60 -60.66 -41.63
N MET A 5 14.65 -59.64 -40.77
CA MET A 5 15.05 -58.22 -40.95
C MET A 5 13.94 -57.18 -41.26
N PRO A 6 14.14 -55.86 -40.96
CA PRO A 6 15.14 -55.22 -40.08
C PRO A 6 14.59 -54.11 -39.12
N CYS A 7 15.39 -53.89 -38.08
CA CYS A 7 15.67 -52.62 -37.38
C CYS A 7 15.21 -51.32 -38.06
N TRP A 8 14.43 -50.51 -37.33
CA TRP A 8 14.42 -49.06 -37.49
C TRP A 8 14.75 -48.40 -36.14
N LEU A 9 16.00 -47.93 -36.06
CA LEU A 9 16.54 -47.05 -35.04
C LEU A 9 15.86 -45.67 -35.21
N CYS A 10 14.88 -45.34 -34.37
CA CYS A 10 14.41 -43.95 -34.22
C CYS A 10 15.25 -43.26 -33.14
N CYS A 11 16.33 -42.61 -33.54
CA CYS A 11 17.05 -41.65 -32.72
C CYS A 11 16.18 -40.40 -32.52
N VAL A 12 15.40 -40.37 -31.44
CA VAL A 12 14.76 -39.15 -30.94
C VAL A 12 15.84 -38.29 -30.29
N PHE A 13 16.38 -37.32 -31.03
CA PHE A 13 17.18 -36.24 -30.47
C PHE A 13 16.27 -35.35 -29.61
N GLY A 14 16.18 -35.67 -28.32
CA GLY A 14 15.56 -34.80 -27.33
C GLY A 14 16.42 -33.57 -27.09
N ALA A 15 16.14 -32.49 -27.82
CA ALA A 15 16.68 -31.17 -27.51
C ALA A 15 16.13 -30.74 -26.15
N ALA A 16 16.92 -30.94 -25.09
CA ALA A 16 16.66 -30.39 -23.78
C ALA A 16 16.74 -28.87 -23.88
N LEU A 17 15.59 -28.22 -24.10
CA LEU A 17 15.43 -26.79 -23.93
C LEU A 17 15.72 -26.49 -22.46
N LEU A 18 16.95 -26.10 -22.15
CA LEU A 18 17.31 -25.44 -20.90
C LEU A 18 16.56 -24.11 -20.89
N VAL A 19 15.33 -24.14 -20.40
CA VAL A 19 14.61 -22.95 -19.97
C VAL A 19 15.38 -22.45 -18.76
N THR A 20 16.39 -21.62 -19.01
CA THR A 20 16.97 -20.75 -17.99
C THR A 20 15.83 -19.84 -17.56
N THR A 21 15.13 -20.23 -16.50
CA THR A 21 14.23 -19.36 -15.78
C THR A 21 15.09 -18.25 -15.20
N GLY A 22 15.30 -17.21 -16.01
CA GLY A 22 15.95 -15.98 -15.57
C GLY A 22 15.15 -15.51 -14.37
N VAL A 23 15.70 -15.73 -13.18
CA VAL A 23 15.20 -15.12 -11.95
C VAL A 23 15.43 -13.64 -12.18
N VAL A 24 14.40 -12.95 -12.66
CA VAL A 24 14.42 -11.50 -12.79
C VAL A 24 14.77 -11.00 -11.39
N ALA A 25 16.01 -10.54 -11.22
CA ALA A 25 16.48 -10.01 -9.95
C ALA A 25 15.59 -8.81 -9.64
N GLN A 26 14.55 -9.04 -8.84
CA GLN A 26 13.63 -7.98 -8.46
C GLN A 26 14.42 -7.04 -7.56
N ILE A 27 14.72 -5.87 -8.12
CA ILE A 27 15.41 -4.79 -7.44
C ILE A 27 14.55 -4.39 -6.24
N ASN A 28 15.02 -4.71 -5.04
CA ASN A 28 14.40 -4.24 -3.81
C ASN A 28 14.49 -2.72 -3.73
N ALA A 29 13.56 -2.10 -2.99
CA ALA A 29 13.74 -0.70 -2.62
C ALA A 29 15.09 -0.55 -1.91
N CYS A 30 15.74 0.58 -2.13
CA CYS A 30 16.89 1.02 -1.34
C CYS A 30 18.15 0.18 -1.49
N GLY A 31 18.26 -0.65 -2.53
CA GLY A 31 19.44 -1.51 -2.76
C GLY A 31 19.62 -2.65 -1.75
N ALA A 32 18.84 -2.70 -0.67
CA ALA A 32 18.93 -3.72 0.37
C ALA A 32 18.28 -5.04 -0.07
N GLN A 33 18.94 -6.17 0.20
CA GLN A 33 18.38 -7.50 -0.08
C GLN A 33 17.37 -7.95 0.97
N CYS A 34 16.24 -7.26 1.09
CA CYS A 34 15.13 -7.68 1.96
C CYS A 34 14.45 -8.95 1.44
N GLN A 35 13.98 -9.82 2.34
CA GLN A 35 13.18 -11.03 2.05
C GLN A 35 11.67 -10.75 2.14
N PHE A 36 11.27 -9.77 2.93
CA PHE A 36 9.88 -9.34 3.03
C PHE A 36 9.57 -8.29 1.97
N ARG A 37 8.30 -8.20 1.57
CA ARG A 37 7.79 -7.25 0.58
C ARG A 37 6.53 -6.57 1.13
N LEU A 38 6.16 -5.48 0.47
CA LEU A 38 4.80 -4.97 0.53
C LEU A 38 3.96 -5.71 -0.53
N CYS A 39 2.88 -6.33 -0.09
CA CYS A 39 1.93 -7.03 -0.94
C CYS A 39 0.58 -6.31 -0.99
N ASP A 40 -0.14 -6.52 -2.07
CA ASP A 40 -1.53 -6.12 -2.23
C ASP A 40 -2.47 -6.92 -1.29
N PRO A 41 -3.80 -6.65 -1.32
CA PRO A 41 -4.77 -7.42 -0.55
C PRO A 41 -4.75 -8.94 -0.75
N PHE A 42 -4.31 -9.40 -1.93
CA PHE A 42 -4.28 -10.81 -2.32
C PHE A 42 -2.95 -11.49 -1.95
N GLY A 43 -2.03 -10.75 -1.31
CA GLY A 43 -0.72 -11.27 -0.94
C GLY A 43 0.26 -11.35 -2.11
N LEU A 44 -0.04 -10.67 -3.23
CA LEU A 44 0.88 -10.54 -4.35
C LEU A 44 1.80 -9.34 -4.12
N PRO A 45 3.12 -9.46 -4.38
CA PRO A 45 4.02 -8.32 -4.28
C PRO A 45 3.55 -7.16 -5.15
N LEU A 46 3.61 -5.94 -4.61
CA LEU A 46 3.25 -4.74 -5.38
C LEU A 46 4.17 -4.60 -6.61
N ARG A 47 3.58 -4.63 -7.82
CA ARG A 47 4.31 -4.66 -9.11
C ARG A 47 5.06 -3.37 -9.42
N ARG A 48 4.49 -2.22 -9.04
CA ARG A 48 5.16 -0.92 -9.16
C ARG A 48 6.07 -0.80 -7.96
N GLY A 49 7.38 -0.67 -8.21
CA GLY A 49 8.44 -0.66 -7.20
C GLY A 49 8.03 0.07 -5.92
N PRO A 50 8.49 -0.38 -4.75
CA PRO A 50 7.82 -0.29 -3.45
C PRO A 50 7.71 1.15 -2.93
N ASN A 51 6.93 1.97 -3.60
CA ASN A 51 6.58 3.33 -3.22
C ASN A 51 5.41 3.23 -2.25
N MET A 52 5.66 3.44 -0.97
CA MET A 52 4.65 3.48 0.06
C MET A 52 4.17 4.92 0.24
N LEU A 53 2.88 5.15 -0.03
CA LEU A 53 2.23 6.41 0.31
C LEU A 53 2.12 6.52 1.83
N ILE A 54 2.76 7.54 2.41
CA ILE A 54 2.66 7.88 3.82
C ILE A 54 1.24 8.38 4.10
N ARG A 55 0.57 7.72 5.04
CA ARG A 55 -0.77 8.08 5.49
C ARG A 55 -0.72 8.76 6.86
N PRO A 56 -1.82 9.42 7.27
CA PRO A 56 -1.95 9.92 8.64
C PRO A 56 -1.85 8.81 9.70
N PRO A 57 -1.66 9.19 10.97
CA PRO A 57 -1.42 8.23 12.04
C PRO A 57 -2.57 7.26 12.25
N GLY A 58 -2.25 6.01 12.59
CA GLY A 58 -3.25 4.97 12.83
C GLY A 58 -3.98 4.49 11.58
N ARG A 59 -3.59 4.95 10.39
CA ARG A 59 -4.10 4.46 9.11
C ARG A 59 -3.14 3.43 8.52
N LEU A 60 -3.69 2.32 8.07
CA LEU A 60 -2.93 1.26 7.41
C LEU A 60 -2.57 1.72 6.00
N SER A 61 -1.27 1.69 5.69
CA SER A 61 -0.76 1.93 4.33
C SER A 61 -1.38 0.94 3.34
N TYR A 62 -1.36 1.29 2.05
CA TYR A 62 -1.75 0.35 1.00
C TYR A 62 -0.70 -0.75 0.91
N GLY A 63 -0.98 -1.88 1.54
CA GLY A 63 -0.22 -3.11 1.44
C GLY A 63 0.11 -3.74 2.79
N SER A 64 0.20 -5.07 2.78
CA SER A 64 0.61 -5.86 3.93
C SER A 64 2.07 -6.29 3.79
N VAL A 65 2.75 -6.46 4.91
CA VAL A 65 4.06 -7.11 4.96
C VAL A 65 3.85 -8.59 4.67
N CYS A 66 4.52 -9.09 3.64
CA CYS A 66 4.44 -10.47 3.17
C CYS A 66 5.85 -11.01 2.88
N GLN A 67 5.99 -12.33 2.74
CA GLN A 67 7.23 -12.97 2.33
C GLN A 67 6.94 -13.86 1.12
N PRO A 68 7.45 -13.55 -0.10
CA PRO A 68 7.18 -14.35 -1.28
C PRO A 68 7.50 -15.83 -1.06
N GLY A 69 6.56 -16.71 -1.44
CA GLY A 69 6.70 -18.14 -1.24
C GLY A 69 6.44 -18.63 0.20
N GLN A 70 6.12 -17.77 1.16
CA GLN A 70 5.75 -18.18 2.53
C GLN A 70 4.42 -17.55 2.95
N GLN A 71 3.59 -18.30 3.67
CA GLN A 71 2.43 -17.73 4.34
C GLN A 71 2.88 -17.28 5.73
N ILE A 72 2.94 -15.97 5.92
CA ILE A 72 3.22 -15.37 7.23
C ILE A 72 1.94 -14.79 7.84
N GLY A 73 1.86 -14.80 9.16
CA GLY A 73 0.77 -14.18 9.92
C GLY A 73 1.15 -12.77 10.31
N TYR A 74 1.13 -12.48 11.62
CA TYR A 74 1.55 -11.18 12.11
C TYR A 74 3.08 -11.05 12.20
N VAL A 75 3.57 -9.86 11.86
CA VAL A 75 4.88 -9.37 12.32
C VAL A 75 4.68 -8.91 13.76
N LEU A 76 5.36 -9.58 14.69
CA LEU A 76 5.19 -9.40 16.12
C LEU A 76 6.17 -8.39 16.72
N ARG A 77 7.34 -8.24 16.09
CA ARG A 77 8.36 -7.29 16.53
C ARG A 77 9.23 -6.86 15.35
N THR A 78 9.57 -5.58 15.35
CA THR A 78 10.48 -4.98 14.38
C THR A 78 11.65 -4.29 15.08
N GLY A 79 12.70 -4.02 14.31
CA GLY A 79 13.79 -3.13 14.70
C GLY A 79 13.41 -1.65 14.50
N GLU A 80 14.37 -0.76 14.77
CA GLU A 80 14.20 0.64 14.42
C GLU A 80 14.30 0.83 12.89
N PRO A 81 13.41 1.61 12.27
CA PRO A 81 13.51 1.92 10.84
C PRO A 81 14.85 2.59 10.51
N LEU A 82 15.46 2.16 9.43
CA LEU A 82 16.68 2.73 8.87
C LEU A 82 16.32 3.57 7.64
N LEU A 83 16.99 4.72 7.48
CA LEU A 83 17.05 5.46 6.23
C LEU A 83 18.33 5.11 5.50
N ALA A 84 18.19 4.62 4.27
CA ALA A 84 19.30 4.52 3.34
C ALA A 84 19.47 5.88 2.64
N LEU A 85 20.63 6.49 2.83
CA LEU A 85 20.99 7.77 2.25
C LEU A 85 21.63 7.59 0.87
N GLU A 86 21.66 8.67 0.08
CA GLU A 86 22.22 8.65 -1.28
C GLU A 86 23.71 8.28 -1.34
N ASN A 87 24.46 8.58 -0.27
CA ASN A 87 25.88 8.23 -0.14
C ASN A 87 26.12 6.75 0.26
N GLY A 88 25.05 5.95 0.40
CA GLY A 88 25.12 4.55 0.82
C GLY A 88 25.08 4.34 2.33
N ASP A 89 25.14 5.41 3.14
CA ASP A 89 25.05 5.29 4.59
C ASP A 89 23.65 4.89 5.04
N MET A 90 23.60 4.14 6.14
CA MET A 90 22.35 3.80 6.82
C MET A 90 22.30 4.46 8.19
N ASN A 91 21.27 5.27 8.41
CA ASN A 91 21.01 5.89 9.69
C ASN A 91 19.69 5.41 10.27
N THR A 92 19.62 5.16 11.57
CA THR A 92 18.32 4.96 12.20
C THR A 92 17.50 6.24 12.09
N ILE A 93 16.19 6.13 11.91
CA ILE A 93 15.32 7.30 11.72
C ILE A 93 15.43 8.30 12.87
N SER A 94 15.56 7.81 14.11
CA SER A 94 15.74 8.68 15.27
C SER A 94 17.12 9.31 15.37
N LYS A 95 18.10 8.93 14.55
CA LYS A 95 19.43 9.54 14.47
C LYS A 95 19.64 10.39 13.22
N TRP A 96 18.76 10.28 12.23
CA TRP A 96 18.84 11.09 11.02
C TRP A 96 18.50 12.56 11.34
N ARG A 97 19.41 13.47 10.96
CA ARG A 97 19.36 14.91 11.30
C ARG A 97 19.64 15.79 10.07
N PRO A 98 18.80 15.73 9.02
CA PRO A 98 18.97 16.63 7.89
C PRO A 98 18.74 18.09 8.33
N ARG A 99 19.42 19.02 7.65
CA ARG A 99 19.32 20.45 7.97
C ARG A 99 17.86 20.91 7.87
N LYS A 100 17.41 21.74 8.82
CA LYS A 100 16.04 22.29 8.93
C LYS A 100 14.95 21.31 9.38
N LEU A 101 15.23 20.03 9.59
CA LEU A 101 14.26 19.13 10.21
C LEU A 101 13.96 19.59 11.64
N SER A 102 12.70 19.84 11.95
CA SER A 102 12.26 20.17 13.31
C SER A 102 10.77 19.83 13.51
N PRO A 103 10.42 19.05 14.55
CA PRO A 103 11.33 18.34 15.46
C PRO A 103 11.96 17.10 14.80
N ASN A 104 12.95 16.52 15.46
CA ASN A 104 13.56 15.27 15.01
C ASN A 104 12.56 14.11 15.05
N PHE A 105 12.74 13.14 14.15
CA PHE A 105 11.92 11.93 14.15
C PHE A 105 12.12 11.12 15.44
N LEU A 106 11.04 10.48 15.87
CA LEU A 106 11.05 9.54 16.99
C LEU A 106 11.41 8.14 16.48
N LYS A 107 11.95 7.31 17.37
CA LYS A 107 12.26 5.89 17.07
C LYS A 107 11.06 5.10 16.53
N ASN A 108 9.85 5.50 16.92
CA ASN A 108 8.60 4.85 16.60
C ASN A 108 7.78 5.60 15.53
N THR A 109 8.45 6.46 14.73
CA THR A 109 7.84 7.18 13.61
C THR A 109 7.19 6.24 12.61
N PHE A 110 7.86 5.15 12.24
CA PHE A 110 7.23 4.06 11.52
C PHE A 110 7.01 2.88 12.45
N ARG A 111 5.89 2.19 12.28
CA ARG A 111 5.51 1.01 13.06
C ARG A 111 4.94 -0.05 12.13
N VAL A 112 4.94 -1.28 12.60
CA VAL A 112 4.17 -2.36 11.97
C VAL A 112 2.99 -2.66 12.87
N SER A 113 1.79 -2.48 12.34
CA SER A 113 0.52 -2.69 13.04
C SER A 113 -0.17 -3.93 12.51
N LYS A 114 -0.82 -4.68 13.41
CA LYS A 114 -1.67 -5.81 13.00
C LYS A 114 -2.86 -5.29 12.22
N ASN A 115 -3.21 -6.00 11.16
CA ASN A 115 -4.47 -5.86 10.43
C ASN A 115 -5.28 -7.16 10.64
N PRO A 116 -6.19 -7.20 11.64
CA PRO A 116 -6.94 -8.39 11.97
C PRO A 116 -7.83 -8.89 10.83
N GLN A 117 -8.44 -7.96 10.07
CA GLN A 117 -9.31 -8.29 8.94
C GLN A 117 -8.60 -9.15 7.90
N ARG A 118 -7.30 -8.93 7.71
CA ARG A 118 -6.48 -9.64 6.74
C ARG A 118 -5.51 -10.65 7.35
N ARG A 119 -5.54 -10.81 8.68
CA ARG A 119 -4.58 -11.61 9.45
C ARG A 119 -3.12 -11.38 9.01
N SER A 120 -2.79 -10.12 8.78
CA SER A 120 -1.48 -9.70 8.28
C SER A 120 -1.03 -8.48 9.06
N SER A 121 0.13 -7.93 8.74
CA SER A 121 0.59 -6.67 9.33
C SER A 121 0.80 -5.65 8.23
N ALA A 122 0.55 -4.38 8.53
CA ALA A 122 0.82 -3.28 7.60
C ALA A 122 1.72 -2.25 8.28
N ILE A 123 2.43 -1.48 7.48
CA ILE A 123 3.25 -0.39 7.97
C ILE A 123 2.33 0.80 8.24
N THR A 124 2.53 1.44 9.40
CA THR A 124 1.82 2.63 9.84
C THR A 124 2.83 3.68 10.27
N THR A 125 2.37 4.92 10.32
CA THR A 125 3.14 6.07 10.80
C THR A 125 2.56 6.53 12.13
N SER A 126 3.43 7.06 13.00
CA SER A 126 2.99 7.87 14.13
C SER A 126 2.59 9.25 13.66
N GLU A 127 2.07 10.07 14.58
CA GLU A 127 1.92 11.49 14.35
C GLU A 127 3.26 12.11 13.98
N LEU A 128 3.26 12.75 12.81
CA LEU A 128 4.38 13.52 12.29
C LEU A 128 4.19 14.96 12.73
N GLN A 129 5.29 15.58 13.14
CA GLN A 129 5.27 16.92 13.72
C GLN A 129 6.09 17.90 12.88
N GLY A 130 5.74 19.18 12.96
CA GLY A 130 6.45 20.24 12.26
C GLY A 130 6.57 19.95 10.76
N ASN A 131 7.81 19.90 10.26
CA ASN A 131 8.07 19.66 8.84
C ASN A 131 8.49 18.21 8.51
N GLN A 132 8.37 17.27 9.45
CA GLN A 132 8.77 15.87 9.27
C GLN A 132 8.18 15.22 8.02
N PHE A 133 6.90 15.48 7.71
CA PHE A 133 6.25 14.90 6.54
C PHE A 133 6.99 15.24 5.24
N LYS A 134 7.48 16.48 5.09
CA LYS A 134 8.20 16.93 3.88
C LYS A 134 9.53 16.22 3.69
N PHE A 135 10.19 15.79 4.76
CA PHE A 135 11.44 15.04 4.71
C PHE A 135 11.25 13.57 4.34
N LEU A 136 10.01 13.06 4.39
CA LEU A 136 9.71 11.69 3.99
C LEU A 136 9.37 11.56 2.50
N GLU A 137 9.51 12.60 1.69
CA GLU A 137 9.36 12.42 0.23
C GLU A 137 10.58 11.69 -0.33
N ASP A 138 10.34 10.64 -1.11
CA ASP A 138 11.35 9.78 -1.75
C ASP A 138 12.38 9.15 -0.80
N SER A 139 12.18 9.25 0.51
CA SER A 139 13.09 8.67 1.50
C SER A 139 13.07 7.15 1.42
N CYS A 140 14.25 6.55 1.48
CA CYS A 140 14.41 5.12 1.36
C CYS A 140 14.43 4.45 2.72
N ILE A 141 13.34 3.76 3.07
CA ILE A 141 13.16 3.17 4.40
C ILE A 141 13.41 1.67 4.33
N ILE A 142 14.19 1.16 5.28
CA ILE A 142 14.40 -0.26 5.54
C ILE A 142 13.87 -0.55 6.94
N PHE A 143 12.95 -1.51 7.05
CA PHE A 143 12.31 -1.89 8.29
C PHE A 143 12.75 -3.30 8.71
N PRO A 144 13.63 -3.45 9.72
CA PRO A 144 14.06 -4.76 10.19
C PRO A 144 12.90 -5.53 10.84
N ILE A 145 12.75 -6.79 10.46
CA ILE A 145 11.74 -7.72 10.99
C ILE A 145 12.46 -8.65 11.96
N VAL A 146 12.10 -8.60 13.24
CA VAL A 146 12.79 -9.31 14.33
C VAL A 146 12.01 -10.55 14.79
N LYS A 147 10.67 -10.50 14.67
CA LYS A 147 9.80 -11.60 15.10
C LYS A 147 8.53 -11.63 14.26
N TYR A 148 8.15 -12.80 13.76
CA TYR A 148 6.92 -12.97 12.96
C TYR A 148 6.34 -14.38 13.08
N GLU A 149 5.07 -14.52 12.72
CA GLU A 149 4.35 -15.79 12.67
C GLU A 149 4.51 -16.45 11.29
N LEU A 150 4.84 -17.74 11.27
CA LEU A 150 4.77 -18.57 10.08
C LEU A 150 3.48 -19.40 10.14
N LEU A 151 2.67 -19.36 9.08
CA LEU A 151 1.39 -20.06 9.01
C LEU A 151 1.52 -21.41 8.30
N ASP A 152 0.70 -22.36 8.72
CA ASP A 152 0.42 -23.58 7.96
C ASP A 152 -0.43 -23.24 6.74
N ARG A 153 0.06 -23.56 5.53
CA ARG A 153 -0.61 -23.23 4.26
C ARG A 153 -2.02 -23.80 4.13
N ARG A 154 -2.28 -24.97 4.72
CA ARG A 154 -3.56 -25.68 4.61
C ARG A 154 -4.55 -25.19 5.66
N ARG A 155 -4.09 -25.03 6.90
CA ARG A 155 -4.97 -24.72 8.04
C ARG A 155 -5.08 -23.24 8.33
N ARG A 156 -4.25 -22.39 7.72
CA ARG A 156 -4.04 -20.99 8.09
C ARG A 156 -3.89 -20.84 9.60
N ARG A 157 -3.21 -21.76 10.29
CA ARG A 157 -2.94 -21.67 11.74
C ARG A 157 -1.48 -21.32 11.95
N VAL A 158 -1.15 -20.70 13.09
CA VAL A 158 0.25 -20.41 13.42
C VAL A 158 0.96 -21.75 13.58
N LYS A 159 1.91 -22.03 12.67
CA LYS A 159 2.76 -23.22 12.71
C LYS A 159 3.90 -23.02 13.69
N ARG A 160 4.55 -21.85 13.63
CA ARG A 160 5.60 -21.45 14.57
C ARG A 160 5.79 -19.94 14.57
N VAL A 161 6.45 -19.45 15.60
CA VAL A 161 6.93 -18.07 15.68
C VAL A 161 8.43 -18.07 15.38
N VAL A 162 8.84 -17.29 14.38
CA VAL A 162 10.24 -17.13 13.98
C VAL A 162 10.80 -15.91 14.69
N LYS A 163 12.01 -16.05 15.25
CA LYS A 163 12.80 -14.95 15.80
C LYS A 163 14.06 -14.83 14.95
N THR A 164 14.40 -13.61 14.58
CA THR A 164 15.60 -13.28 13.81
C THR A 164 16.39 -12.25 14.62
N ASN A 165 17.65 -12.03 14.25
CA ASN A 165 18.45 -10.93 14.78
C ASN A 165 18.18 -9.60 14.04
N GLY A 166 17.28 -9.60 13.05
CA GLY A 166 17.07 -8.47 12.14
C GLY A 166 18.27 -8.20 11.22
N SER A 167 19.05 -9.25 10.87
CA SER A 167 20.20 -9.16 9.97
C SER A 167 19.81 -8.81 8.53
N GLU A 168 20.85 -8.59 7.71
CA GLU A 168 20.76 -8.52 6.25
C GLU A 168 19.88 -9.66 5.72
N GLY A 169 18.75 -9.30 5.08
CA GLY A 169 17.73 -10.27 4.66
C GLY A 169 16.38 -10.09 5.35
N ASP A 170 16.34 -10.07 6.67
CA ASP A 170 15.08 -10.07 7.44
C ASP A 170 14.53 -8.65 7.60
N CYS A 171 14.23 -8.02 6.47
CA CYS A 171 13.67 -6.68 6.41
C CYS A 171 12.57 -6.58 5.35
N VAL A 172 11.82 -5.48 5.40
CA VAL A 172 11.05 -4.94 4.27
C VAL A 172 11.60 -3.56 3.93
N SER A 173 11.80 -3.26 2.65
CA SER A 173 12.24 -1.94 2.20
C SER A 173 11.22 -1.31 1.27
N PHE A 174 11.13 0.02 1.32
CA PHE A 174 10.23 0.81 0.49
C PHE A 174 10.74 2.25 0.35
N ARG A 175 10.46 2.88 -0.78
CA ARG A 175 10.58 4.32 -0.95
C ARG A 175 9.31 4.98 -0.47
N THR A 176 9.42 6.10 0.19
CA THR A 176 8.27 6.82 0.73
C THR A 176 7.75 7.82 -0.29
N ARG A 177 6.43 8.01 -0.30
CA ARG A 177 5.73 9.03 -1.09
C ARG A 177 4.82 9.80 -0.16
N THR A 178 4.81 11.11 -0.32
CA THR A 178 4.00 12.03 0.47
C THR A 178 2.98 12.70 -0.44
N ALA A 179 1.82 13.01 0.12
CA ALA A 179 0.77 13.72 -0.59
C ALA A 179 0.46 15.01 0.16
N ALA A 180 0.49 16.11 -0.59
CA ALA A 180 0.03 17.41 -0.12
C ALA A 180 -1.45 17.34 0.28
N ILE A 181 -2.27 16.66 -0.53
CA ILE A 181 -3.67 16.36 -0.22
C ILE A 181 -3.90 14.86 -0.40
N LEU A 182 -4.47 14.21 0.62
CA LEU A 182 -4.92 12.83 0.58
C LEU A 182 -6.41 12.78 0.95
N VAL A 183 -7.22 12.16 0.12
CA VAL A 183 -8.64 11.91 0.39
C VAL A 183 -8.87 10.41 0.39
N ASP A 184 -9.28 9.87 1.53
CA ASP A 184 -9.58 8.46 1.71
C ASP A 184 -11.09 8.30 1.91
N LEU A 185 -11.72 7.43 1.11
CA LEU A 185 -13.08 6.93 1.32
C LEU A 185 -12.99 5.46 1.71
N THR A 186 -13.65 5.08 2.79
CA THR A 186 -13.73 3.68 3.25
C THR A 186 -15.15 3.33 3.61
N TRP A 187 -15.53 2.08 3.39
CA TRP A 187 -16.85 1.55 3.75
C TRP A 187 -16.77 0.08 4.16
N ASN A 188 -17.84 -0.44 4.77
CA ASN A 188 -17.85 -1.74 5.46
C ASN A 188 -18.85 -2.76 4.86
N SER A 189 -18.99 -2.76 3.54
CA SER A 189 -19.82 -3.72 2.79
C SER A 189 -19.20 -4.00 1.42
N GLY A 190 -19.87 -4.85 0.64
CA GLY A 190 -19.53 -5.11 -0.77
C GLY A 190 -20.08 -4.07 -1.76
N ASP A 191 -20.73 -3.01 -1.30
CA ASP A 191 -21.26 -1.93 -2.13
C ASP A 191 -20.14 -1.20 -2.92
N ASP A 192 -20.52 -0.52 -4.00
CA ASP A 192 -19.62 0.34 -4.78
C ASP A 192 -19.74 1.79 -4.30
N PHE A 193 -18.64 2.33 -3.79
CA PHE A 193 -18.53 3.74 -3.48
C PHE A 193 -17.39 4.38 -4.28
N ASP A 194 -17.68 5.53 -4.89
CA ASP A 194 -16.69 6.34 -5.57
C ASP A 194 -16.44 7.68 -4.85
N ILE A 195 -15.22 8.18 -4.99
CA ILE A 195 -14.77 9.51 -4.66
C ILE A 195 -14.88 10.38 -5.91
N GLN A 196 -15.43 11.57 -5.73
CA GLN A 196 -15.31 12.65 -6.70
C GLN A 196 -14.66 13.86 -6.02
N ILE A 197 -13.64 14.45 -6.65
CA ILE A 197 -12.99 15.67 -6.17
C ILE A 197 -13.07 16.76 -7.22
N THR A 198 -13.72 17.87 -6.91
CA THR A 198 -13.64 19.09 -7.72
C THR A 198 -12.51 19.98 -7.20
N GLU A 199 -11.56 20.28 -8.09
CA GLU A 199 -10.42 21.16 -7.88
C GLU A 199 -10.83 22.65 -7.91
N PRO A 200 -9.98 23.59 -7.44
CA PRO A 200 -10.30 25.01 -7.40
C PRO A 200 -10.67 25.65 -8.75
N ASP A 201 -10.17 25.10 -9.86
CA ASP A 201 -10.46 25.56 -11.22
C ASP A 201 -11.67 24.84 -11.86
N GLY A 202 -12.38 24.01 -11.09
CA GLY A 202 -13.57 23.29 -11.55
C GLY A 202 -13.28 21.94 -12.21
N VAL A 203 -12.01 21.59 -12.46
CA VAL A 203 -11.63 20.26 -12.94
C VAL A 203 -12.06 19.21 -11.92
N THR A 204 -12.58 18.07 -12.39
CA THR A 204 -13.07 17.01 -11.52
C THR A 204 -12.24 15.74 -11.69
N LEU A 205 -11.69 15.25 -10.58
CA LEU A 205 -11.10 13.93 -10.45
C LEU A 205 -12.19 12.94 -10.01
N SER A 206 -12.40 11.87 -10.77
CA SER A 206 -13.42 10.84 -10.51
C SER A 206 -13.06 9.53 -11.19
N ARG A 207 -13.83 8.45 -11.04
CA ARG A 207 -13.64 7.22 -11.82
C ARG A 207 -13.57 7.43 -13.34
N PHE A 208 -14.31 8.42 -13.86
CA PHE A 208 -14.36 8.74 -15.30
C PHE A 208 -13.19 9.61 -15.74
N GLN A 209 -12.54 10.29 -14.79
CA GLN A 209 -11.33 11.07 -14.97
C GLN A 209 -10.38 10.77 -13.81
N PRO A 210 -9.74 9.59 -13.78
CA PRO A 210 -8.99 9.10 -12.61
C PRO A 210 -7.63 9.77 -12.43
N GLU A 211 -7.25 10.64 -13.36
CA GLU A 211 -6.03 11.44 -13.32
C GLU A 211 -6.34 12.83 -13.88
N THR A 212 -5.91 13.86 -13.15
CA THR A 212 -5.85 15.24 -13.62
C THR A 212 -4.39 15.63 -13.77
N LYS A 213 -4.09 16.90 -14.05
CA LYS A 213 -2.71 17.40 -14.05
C LYS A 213 -2.01 17.15 -12.71
N THR A 214 -2.75 17.19 -11.60
CA THR A 214 -2.19 17.25 -10.25
C THR A 214 -2.68 16.16 -9.31
N GLY A 215 -3.89 15.63 -9.56
CA GLY A 215 -4.55 14.63 -8.73
C GLY A 215 -4.64 13.29 -9.44
N ARG A 216 -4.68 12.22 -8.64
CA ARG A 216 -4.88 10.86 -9.14
C ARG A 216 -5.68 10.03 -8.14
N ILE A 217 -6.64 9.28 -8.66
CA ILE A 217 -7.33 8.21 -7.94
C ILE A 217 -6.51 6.93 -8.03
N ASN A 218 -6.40 6.26 -6.90
CA ASN A 218 -5.65 5.05 -6.71
C ASN A 218 -6.53 4.01 -6.01
N GLY A 219 -6.71 2.89 -6.69
CA GLY A 219 -7.44 1.75 -6.14
C GLY A 219 -8.94 1.95 -6.28
N ASP A 220 -9.48 1.41 -7.36
CA ASP A 220 -10.88 0.98 -7.39
C ASP A 220 -10.89 -0.39 -6.73
N ALA A 221 -11.07 -0.43 -5.40
CA ALA A 221 -11.05 -1.68 -4.65
C ALA A 221 -12.30 -2.55 -4.90
N ASN A 222 -13.17 -2.12 -5.81
CA ASN A 222 -14.48 -2.67 -6.06
C ASN A 222 -14.84 -2.66 -7.55
N SER A 223 -13.84 -2.79 -8.44
CA SER A 223 -14.09 -2.98 -9.87
C SER A 223 -15.01 -4.18 -10.14
N ASP A 224 -15.04 -5.14 -9.20
CA ASP A 224 -16.01 -6.23 -9.10
C ASP A 224 -16.94 -6.03 -7.88
N ALA A 225 -17.68 -4.91 -7.86
CA ALA A 225 -18.66 -4.60 -6.83
C ALA A 225 -19.64 -5.78 -6.62
N CYS A 226 -20.14 -5.93 -5.40
CA CYS A 226 -21.00 -7.05 -4.99
C CYS A 226 -20.31 -8.43 -4.96
N GLY A 227 -18.98 -8.46 -4.98
CA GLY A 227 -18.17 -9.65 -4.71
C GLY A 227 -18.02 -10.00 -3.22
N LEU A 228 -17.08 -10.88 -2.90
CA LEU A 228 -16.83 -11.43 -1.55
C LEU A 228 -16.11 -10.46 -0.57
N ILE A 229 -16.09 -9.16 -0.85
CA ILE A 229 -15.31 -8.20 -0.05
C ILE A 229 -16.27 -7.41 0.86
N ASP A 230 -16.17 -7.62 2.17
CA ASP A 230 -17.01 -6.94 3.18
C ASP A 230 -16.52 -5.52 3.54
N PHE A 231 -15.61 -4.94 2.77
CA PHE A 231 -15.09 -3.58 3.00
C PHE A 231 -14.43 -3.04 1.74
N GLY A 232 -14.65 -1.76 1.45
CA GLY A 232 -13.99 -1.09 0.35
C GLY A 232 -13.20 0.14 0.78
N ARG A 233 -12.33 0.56 -0.13
CA ARG A 233 -11.52 1.78 0.02
C ARG A 233 -11.17 2.32 -1.35
N GLU A 234 -11.36 3.61 -1.50
CA GLU A 234 -10.78 4.39 -2.59
C GLU A 234 -9.92 5.51 -2.01
N THR A 235 -8.87 5.88 -2.75
CA THR A 235 -7.96 6.94 -2.33
C THR A 235 -7.67 7.86 -3.50
N ALA A 236 -7.94 9.16 -3.33
CA ALA A 236 -7.42 10.19 -4.20
C ALA A 236 -6.23 10.89 -3.55
N ARG A 237 -5.20 11.20 -4.35
CA ARG A 237 -3.96 11.81 -3.87
C ARG A 237 -3.45 12.90 -4.81
N TYR A 238 -2.86 13.91 -4.20
CA TYR A 238 -2.13 15.00 -4.86
C TYR A 238 -0.72 14.99 -4.27
N LEU A 239 0.28 14.55 -5.04
CA LEU A 239 1.64 14.35 -4.53
C LEU A 239 2.33 15.69 -4.26
N THR A 240 3.18 15.74 -3.23
CA THR A 240 3.95 16.94 -2.87
C THR A 240 4.91 17.38 -3.98
N THR A 241 5.37 16.44 -4.80
CA THR A 241 6.30 16.68 -5.92
C THR A 241 5.63 17.15 -7.19
N THR A 242 4.30 17.10 -7.27
CA THR A 242 3.60 17.55 -8.47
C THR A 242 3.49 19.07 -8.43
N ASP A 243 4.29 19.75 -9.25
CA ASP A 243 4.17 21.19 -9.44
C ASP A 243 2.71 21.54 -9.76
N GLY A 244 2.12 22.37 -8.89
CA GLY A 244 0.81 22.97 -9.16
C GLY A 244 -0.39 22.35 -8.47
N VAL A 245 -0.26 21.64 -7.34
CA VAL A 245 -1.41 21.50 -6.42
C VAL A 245 -1.96 22.90 -6.15
N LYS A 246 -3.19 23.15 -6.59
CA LYS A 246 -3.74 24.50 -6.72
C LYS A 246 -4.15 25.01 -5.36
N ASN A 247 -3.78 26.24 -5.04
CA ASN A 247 -4.31 26.92 -3.88
C ASN A 247 -5.79 27.25 -4.11
N GLY A 248 -6.62 27.01 -3.10
CA GLY A 248 -8.05 27.28 -3.19
C GLY A 248 -8.90 26.22 -2.53
N ILE A 249 -10.17 26.20 -2.95
CA ILE A 249 -11.20 25.39 -2.33
C ILE A 249 -11.42 24.14 -3.16
N TYR A 250 -11.22 22.99 -2.53
CA TYR A 250 -11.56 21.69 -3.06
C TYR A 250 -12.91 21.21 -2.50
N ARG A 251 -13.57 20.33 -3.25
CA ARG A 251 -14.78 19.62 -2.80
C ARG A 251 -14.56 18.13 -3.00
N ALA A 252 -14.52 17.37 -1.92
CA ALA A 252 -14.53 15.91 -1.97
C ALA A 252 -15.93 15.39 -1.69
N GLU A 253 -16.41 14.48 -2.53
CA GLU A 253 -17.72 13.84 -2.45
C GLU A 253 -17.56 12.33 -2.35
N ALA A 254 -18.35 11.72 -1.49
CA ALA A 254 -18.55 10.28 -1.45
C ALA A 254 -19.88 9.98 -2.17
N ARG A 255 -19.83 9.08 -3.14
CA ARG A 255 -21.00 8.64 -3.92
C ARG A 255 -21.22 7.15 -3.71
N HIS A 256 -22.48 6.75 -3.53
CA HIS A 256 -22.87 5.36 -3.47
C HIS A 256 -23.39 4.94 -4.85
N ASN A 257 -22.62 4.17 -5.61
CA ASN A 257 -22.95 3.88 -7.01
C ASN A 257 -23.71 2.59 -7.19
N VAL A 258 -23.40 1.56 -6.41
CA VAL A 258 -24.06 0.25 -6.49
C VAL A 258 -24.34 -0.26 -5.09
N ASN A 259 -25.63 -0.41 -4.78
CA ASN A 259 -26.09 -1.09 -3.58
C ASN A 259 -26.22 -2.60 -3.89
N CYS A 260 -25.48 -3.42 -3.16
CA CYS A 260 -25.41 -4.86 -3.38
C CYS A 260 -26.47 -5.65 -2.59
N GLY A 261 -27.46 -4.97 -2.01
CA GLY A 261 -28.61 -5.57 -1.34
C GLY A 261 -28.30 -6.19 0.03
N GLN A 262 -27.12 -5.91 0.61
CA GLN A 262 -26.70 -6.47 1.90
C GLN A 262 -27.14 -5.62 3.11
N GLY A 263 -28.10 -4.72 2.91
CA GLY A 263 -28.49 -3.70 3.88
C GLY A 263 -27.63 -2.45 3.74
N GLY A 264 -27.76 -1.54 4.70
CA GLY A 264 -27.06 -0.27 4.58
C GLY A 264 -25.58 -0.31 5.01
N THR A 265 -24.82 0.59 4.42
CA THR A 265 -23.38 0.66 4.43
C THR A 265 -22.90 1.87 5.20
N LYS A 266 -22.02 1.64 6.19
CA LYS A 266 -21.31 2.72 6.88
C LYS A 266 -20.13 3.13 6.04
N TRP A 267 -19.98 4.43 5.84
CA TRP A 267 -18.88 5.00 5.09
C TRP A 267 -18.20 6.11 5.87
N LYS A 268 -16.93 6.37 5.53
CA LYS A 268 -16.10 7.43 6.09
C LYS A 268 -15.28 8.06 4.97
N LEU A 269 -15.43 9.38 4.80
CA LEU A 269 -14.64 10.24 3.94
C LEU A 269 -13.70 11.08 4.81
N GLU A 270 -12.40 10.99 4.57
CA GLU A 270 -11.37 11.67 5.36
C GLU A 270 -10.47 12.49 4.43
N VAL A 271 -10.21 13.75 4.79
CA VAL A 271 -9.28 14.62 4.07
C VAL A 271 -8.09 14.90 4.95
N SER A 272 -6.90 14.72 4.40
CA SER A 272 -5.64 15.03 5.05
C SER A 272 -4.81 15.98 4.21
N ILE A 273 -4.17 16.94 4.87
CA ILE A 273 -3.23 17.89 4.26
C ILE A 273 -1.89 17.73 4.97
N ASP A 274 -0.81 17.59 4.20
CA ASP A 274 0.56 17.40 4.72
C ASP A 274 0.66 16.31 5.81
N GLY A 275 -0.06 15.19 5.60
CA GLY A 275 -0.05 14.04 6.52
C GLY A 275 -0.91 14.20 7.79
N LYS A 276 -1.60 15.33 7.96
CA LYS A 276 -2.54 15.57 9.07
C LYS A 276 -3.98 15.49 8.58
N VAL A 277 -4.83 14.74 9.28
CA VAL A 277 -6.27 14.75 9.04
C VAL A 277 -6.82 16.13 9.39
N VAL A 278 -7.43 16.80 8.42
CA VAL A 278 -8.03 18.13 8.59
C VAL A 278 -9.55 18.08 8.67
N GLU A 279 -10.17 17.11 8.00
CA GLU A 279 -11.61 16.95 7.99
C GLU A 279 -11.97 15.46 7.93
N THR A 280 -13.11 15.11 8.53
CA THR A 280 -13.66 13.76 8.50
C THR A 280 -15.17 13.84 8.48
N LYS A 281 -15.78 13.05 7.61
CA LYS A 281 -17.23 12.88 7.53
C LYS A 281 -17.56 11.41 7.50
N GLU A 282 -18.50 11.00 8.33
CA GLU A 282 -18.97 9.64 8.42
C GLU A 282 -20.47 9.63 8.16
N GLY A 283 -20.98 8.51 7.66
CA GLY A 283 -22.39 8.37 7.41
C GLY A 283 -22.80 6.92 7.20
N PHE A 284 -24.07 6.78 6.90
CA PHE A 284 -24.70 5.52 6.54
C PHE A 284 -25.46 5.74 5.25
N SER A 285 -25.38 4.80 4.32
CA SER A 285 -26.14 4.83 3.08
C SER A 285 -26.82 3.50 2.86
N ASN A 286 -28.08 3.55 2.51
CA ASN A 286 -28.80 2.44 1.88
C ASN A 286 -29.46 2.93 0.58
N GLY A 287 -28.92 4.02 0.03
CA GLY A 287 -29.49 4.75 -1.11
C GLY A 287 -29.37 4.01 -2.43
N ASP A 288 -30.00 4.60 -3.45
CA ASP A 288 -30.04 4.08 -4.82
C ASP A 288 -28.78 4.52 -5.60
N LEU A 289 -28.65 4.03 -6.85
CA LEU A 289 -27.46 4.19 -7.69
C LEU A 289 -27.10 5.68 -7.93
N GLY A 290 -25.88 6.07 -7.56
CA GLY A 290 -25.26 7.36 -7.92
C GLY A 290 -25.46 8.49 -6.91
N ASP A 291 -26.11 8.21 -5.78
CA ASP A 291 -26.41 9.20 -4.75
C ASP A 291 -25.14 9.78 -4.13
N MET A 292 -25.06 11.12 -4.07
CA MET A 292 -24.07 11.80 -3.22
C MET A 292 -24.51 11.66 -1.77
N VAL A 293 -23.76 10.87 -1.01
CA VAL A 293 -24.07 10.59 0.40
C VAL A 293 -23.29 11.48 1.35
N GLY A 294 -22.18 12.05 0.88
CA GLY A 294 -21.27 12.85 1.68
C GLY A 294 -20.52 13.87 0.86
N ARG A 295 -20.26 15.03 1.47
CA ARG A 295 -19.41 16.09 0.92
C ARG A 295 -18.59 16.75 2.02
N ILE A 296 -17.31 16.98 1.74
CA ILE A 296 -16.37 17.81 2.51
C ILE A 296 -15.90 18.94 1.58
N ARG A 297 -15.92 20.18 2.09
CA ARG A 297 -15.31 21.34 1.44
C ARG A 297 -14.10 21.75 2.26
N PHE A 298 -12.92 21.77 1.65
CA PHE A 298 -11.67 22.09 2.35
C PHE A 298 -10.82 23.05 1.52
N ARG A 299 -9.88 23.72 2.16
CA ARG A 299 -8.99 24.69 1.52
C ARG A 299 -7.54 24.22 1.65
N TYR A 300 -6.81 24.29 0.54
CA TYR A 300 -5.36 24.08 0.48
C TYR A 300 -4.66 25.41 0.16
N PHE A 301 -3.49 25.63 0.76
CA PHE A 301 -2.74 26.89 0.74
C PHE A 301 -1.28 26.66 0.36
#